data_AF-A0AAV5QPH1-F1
#
_entry.id   AF-A0AAV5QPH1-F1
#
_cell.length_a   1.000
_cell.length_b   1.000
_cell.length_c   1.000
_cell.angle_alpha   90.00
_cell.angle_beta   90.00
_cell.angle_gamma   90.00
#
_symmetry.space_group_name_H-M   'P 1'
#
loop_
_entity.id
_entity.type
_entity.pdbx_description
1 polymer ?
#
loop_
_entity_poly.entity_id
_entity_poly.type
_entity_poly.pdbx_seq_one_letter_code
_entity_poly.pdbx_strand_id
1 'polypeptide(L)'
;MSVVTVSHFASEKEILTNNRKVLKQRKKHFLQDIRSNLIILSLVSIYYVYLLDASFFFLIGRSIFHFILSSSFQTQGNDILKTARGKKMITRMLFFGPLCFNLYVILIRLFFFKVPSPGHHGYKYSGWTLQLVGERITENKVKILFNDFLIIILQFLIFAAWFLTFIDPTIGSKSNTTTEQSTSNDSSQQSALSVSPSSNQESDNSINTPMLSSIPQDEDVQGDGYSGQLNVITIQVITIIKRVWNISWEEETEEEQTMFEESLNNLLNDRMNTAVV
;
A
#
# COMPACT_ATOMS: atom_id res chain seq x y z
N MET A 1 -24.12 15.32 -47.78
CA MET A 1 -23.40 14.69 -46.67
C MET A 1 -24.03 15.18 -45.38
N SER A 2 -24.92 14.39 -44.79
CA SER A 2 -25.60 14.75 -43.54
C SER A 2 -24.77 14.18 -42.40
N VAL A 3 -24.11 15.08 -41.65
CA VAL A 3 -23.40 14.73 -40.42
C VAL A 3 -24.48 14.45 -39.37
N VAL A 4 -24.79 13.17 -39.18
CA VAL A 4 -25.69 12.72 -38.10
C VAL A 4 -24.86 12.73 -36.83
N THR A 5 -24.86 13.86 -36.13
CA THR A 5 -24.42 13.96 -34.73
C THR A 5 -25.48 13.31 -33.85
N VAL A 6 -25.45 11.98 -33.74
CA VAL A 6 -26.12 11.30 -32.63
C VAL A 6 -25.28 11.59 -31.39
N SER A 7 -25.60 12.69 -30.68
CA SER A 7 -25.16 12.85 -29.30
C SER A 7 -25.90 11.78 -28.49
N HIS A 8 -25.33 10.58 -28.47
CA HIS A 8 -25.78 9.47 -27.66
C HIS A 8 -25.56 9.89 -26.21
N PHE A 9 -26.58 10.50 -25.61
CA PHE A 9 -26.59 10.82 -24.19
C PHE A 9 -26.43 9.51 -23.44
N ALA A 10 -25.20 9.25 -22.98
CA ALA A 10 -24.91 8.12 -22.11
C ALA A 10 -25.86 8.21 -20.91
N SER A 11 -26.50 7.10 -20.57
CA SER A 11 -27.40 7.05 -19.42
C SER A 11 -26.64 7.51 -18.17
N GLU A 12 -27.25 8.33 -17.30
CA GLU A 12 -26.63 8.83 -16.07
C GLU A 12 -26.01 7.70 -15.22
N LYS A 13 -26.63 6.51 -15.25
CA LYS A 13 -26.12 5.30 -14.59
C LYS A 13 -24.77 4.86 -15.16
N GLU A 14 -24.61 4.92 -16.47
CA GLU A 14 -23.37 4.54 -17.15
C GLU A 14 -22.24 5.51 -16.79
N ILE A 15 -22.50 6.82 -16.84
CA ILE A 15 -21.55 7.87 -16.45
C ILE A 15 -21.10 7.66 -15.00
N LEU A 16 -22.03 7.39 -14.07
CA LEU A 16 -21.72 7.15 -12.67
C LEU A 16 -20.85 5.90 -12.48
N THR A 17 -21.13 4.81 -13.20
CA THR A 17 -20.31 3.60 -13.13
C THR A 17 -18.91 3.80 -13.71
N ASN A 18 -18.79 4.57 -14.80
CA ASN A 18 -17.50 4.88 -15.41
C ASN A 18 -16.66 5.75 -14.50
N ASN A 19 -17.24 6.83 -13.95
CA ASN A 19 -16.58 7.70 -12.97
C ASN A 19 -16.07 6.90 -11.77
N ARG A 20 -16.87 5.98 -11.23
CA ARG A 20 -16.43 5.10 -10.14
C ARG A 20 -15.24 4.19 -10.54
N LYS A 21 -15.21 3.67 -11.77
CA LYS A 21 -14.10 2.83 -12.25
C LYS A 21 -12.82 3.65 -12.39
N VAL A 22 -12.89 4.80 -13.05
CA VAL A 22 -11.75 5.72 -13.25
C VAL A 22 -11.18 6.16 -11.91
N LEU A 23 -12.05 6.51 -10.95
CA LEU A 23 -11.64 6.90 -9.61
C LEU A 23 -10.93 5.80 -8.85
N LYS A 24 -11.44 4.57 -8.91
CA LYS A 24 -10.78 3.40 -8.28
C LYS A 24 -9.41 3.16 -8.89
N GLN A 25 -9.30 3.29 -10.21
CA GLN A 25 -8.02 3.12 -10.92
C GLN A 25 -7.02 4.20 -10.53
N ARG A 26 -7.41 5.48 -10.58
CA ARG A 26 -6.55 6.61 -10.17
C ARG A 26 -6.12 6.49 -8.71
N LYS A 27 -7.03 6.12 -7.80
CA LYS A 27 -6.71 5.88 -6.39
C LYS A 27 -5.68 4.77 -6.21
N LYS A 28 -5.82 3.67 -6.96
CA LYS A 28 -4.86 2.55 -6.93
C LYS A 28 -3.46 3.01 -7.38
N HIS A 29 -3.37 3.74 -8.49
CA HIS A 29 -2.10 4.27 -8.99
C HIS A 29 -1.46 5.24 -7.98
N PHE A 30 -2.22 6.20 -7.48
CA PHE A 30 -1.72 7.16 -6.48
C PHE A 30 -1.19 6.48 -5.21
N LEU A 31 -1.92 5.47 -4.70
CA LEU A 31 -1.49 4.74 -3.50
C LEU A 31 -0.23 3.90 -3.77
N GLN A 32 -0.09 3.36 -4.98
CA GLN A 32 1.12 2.68 -5.43
C GLN A 32 2.32 3.63 -5.51
N ASP A 33 2.12 4.87 -5.96
CA ASP A 33 3.17 5.89 -6.05
C ASP A 33 3.61 6.37 -4.66
N ILE A 34 2.66 6.70 -3.78
CA ILE A 34 2.95 7.03 -2.37
C ILE A 34 3.78 5.92 -1.73
N ARG A 35 3.37 4.68 -1.94
CA ARG A 35 4.08 3.51 -1.40
C ARG A 35 5.51 3.43 -1.94
N SER A 36 5.71 3.56 -3.25
CA SER A 36 7.05 3.52 -3.86
C SER A 36 7.96 4.58 -3.24
N ASN A 37 7.44 5.80 -3.09
CA ASN A 37 8.15 6.91 -2.48
C ASN A 37 8.49 6.63 -1.01
N LEU A 38 7.56 6.05 -0.24
CA LEU A 38 7.82 5.67 1.16
C LEU A 38 8.91 4.60 1.29
N ILE A 39 8.95 3.62 0.38
CA ILE A 39 9.99 2.58 0.37
C ILE A 39 11.36 3.23 0.12
N ILE A 40 11.47 4.05 -0.92
CA ILE A 40 12.71 4.77 -1.24
C ILE A 40 13.13 5.66 -0.07
N LEU A 41 12.20 6.42 0.51
CA LEU A 41 12.46 7.29 1.65
C LEU A 41 12.93 6.51 2.89
N SER A 42 12.34 5.34 3.15
CA SER A 42 12.79 4.46 4.25
C SER A 42 14.18 3.90 3.98
N LEU A 43 14.51 3.50 2.76
CA LEU A 43 15.83 3.00 2.41
C LEU A 43 16.91 4.08 2.59
N VAL A 44 16.65 5.29 2.09
CA VAL A 44 17.52 6.46 2.27
C VAL A 44 17.69 6.80 3.75
N SER A 45 16.61 6.73 4.54
CA SER A 45 16.67 6.97 5.98
C SER A 45 17.51 5.92 6.72
N ILE A 46 17.41 4.65 6.34
CA ILE A 46 18.24 3.57 6.90
C ILE A 46 19.72 3.82 6.58
N TYR A 47 20.04 4.18 5.34
CA TYR A 47 21.41 4.51 4.93
C TYR A 47 21.94 5.75 5.64
N TYR A 48 21.11 6.79 5.79
CA TYR A 48 21.45 7.99 6.55
C TYR A 48 21.78 7.67 8.01
N VAL A 49 20.98 6.83 8.69
CA VAL A 49 21.28 6.40 10.07
C VAL A 49 22.55 5.57 10.15
N TYR A 50 22.85 4.77 9.12
CA TYR A 50 24.12 4.06 9.03
C TYR A 50 25.32 5.02 8.92
N LEU A 51 25.22 6.08 8.11
CA LEU A 51 26.27 7.09 8.03
C LEU A 51 26.50 7.79 9.38
N LEU A 52 25.46 7.92 10.22
CA LEU A 52 25.57 8.55 11.53
C LEU A 52 26.18 7.65 12.61
N ASP A 53 25.84 6.36 12.62
CA ASP A 53 26.19 5.43 13.71
C ASP A 53 27.28 4.42 13.33
N ALA A 54 27.59 4.26 12.04
CA ALA A 54 28.54 3.30 11.48
C ALA A 54 28.33 1.82 11.90
N SER A 55 27.19 1.49 12.52
CA SER A 55 26.86 0.13 12.97
C SER A 55 26.38 -0.75 11.82
N PHE A 56 27.32 -1.47 11.18
CA PHE A 56 27.05 -2.34 10.05
C PHE A 56 26.03 -3.46 10.33
N PHE A 57 26.07 -4.07 11.53
CA PHE A 57 25.12 -5.12 11.90
C PHE A 57 23.67 -4.64 11.93
N PHE A 58 23.41 -3.44 12.47
CA PHE A 58 22.06 -2.87 12.47
C PHE A 58 21.60 -2.47 11.08
N LEU A 59 22.53 -2.01 10.21
CA LEU A 59 22.23 -1.78 8.81
C LEU A 59 21.75 -3.06 8.14
N ILE A 60 22.46 -4.19 8.29
CA ILE A 60 22.05 -5.48 7.69
C ILE A 60 20.67 -5.89 8.18
N GLY A 61 20.45 -5.89 9.51
CA GLY A 61 19.16 -6.30 10.07
C GLY A 61 18.01 -5.42 9.55
N ARG A 62 18.20 -4.10 9.53
CA ARG A 62 17.20 -3.17 8.97
C ARG A 62 16.95 -3.39 7.48
N SER A 63 18.00 -3.64 6.70
CA SER A 63 17.90 -3.93 5.27
C SER A 63 17.13 -5.21 5.01
N ILE A 64 17.33 -6.26 5.82
CA ILE A 64 16.57 -7.52 5.71
C ILE A 64 15.09 -7.26 5.97
N PHE A 65 14.73 -6.57 7.07
CA PHE A 65 13.32 -6.27 7.35
C PHE A 65 12.69 -5.35 6.30
N HIS A 66 13.43 -4.34 5.83
CA HIS A 66 12.97 -3.46 4.76
C HIS A 66 12.75 -4.24 3.46
N PHE A 67 13.65 -5.18 3.13
CA PHE A 67 13.50 -6.08 1.99
C PHE A 67 12.29 -7.02 2.14
N ILE A 68 12.05 -7.58 3.34
CA ILE A 68 10.86 -8.41 3.61
C ILE A 68 9.59 -7.57 3.42
N LEU A 69 9.57 -6.33 3.94
CA LEU A 69 8.44 -5.42 3.74
C LEU A 69 8.24 -5.12 2.26
N SER A 70 9.31 -4.80 1.53
CA SER A 70 9.26 -4.46 0.10
C SER A 70 8.95 -5.66 -0.82
N SER A 71 9.34 -6.88 -0.45
CA SER A 71 9.14 -8.09 -1.26
C SER A 71 7.75 -8.70 -1.09
N SER A 72 7.14 -8.55 0.09
CA SER A 72 5.77 -9.01 0.38
C SER A 72 4.70 -8.39 -0.53
N PHE A 73 5.06 -7.40 -1.35
CA PHE A 73 4.20 -6.78 -2.34
C PHE A 73 4.16 -7.49 -3.69
N GLN A 74 5.22 -8.20 -4.09
CA GLN A 74 5.29 -8.87 -5.39
C GLN A 74 4.56 -10.23 -5.38
N THR A 75 4.26 -10.76 -4.19
CA THR A 75 3.73 -12.10 -3.98
C THR A 75 2.22 -12.24 -4.18
N GLN A 76 1.56 -11.32 -4.92
CA GLN A 76 0.12 -11.43 -5.21
C GLN A 76 -0.25 -12.67 -6.04
N GLY A 77 0.73 -13.39 -6.61
CA GLY A 77 0.51 -14.59 -7.42
C GLY A 77 0.69 -15.94 -6.71
N ASN A 78 1.19 -16.00 -5.46
CA ASN A 78 1.50 -17.30 -4.85
C ASN A 78 0.28 -17.90 -4.16
N ASP A 79 -0.09 -19.13 -4.54
CA ASP A 79 -1.23 -19.88 -4.00
C ASP A 79 -1.18 -20.08 -2.46
N ILE A 80 0.01 -20.00 -1.86
CA ILE A 80 0.21 -20.09 -0.40
C ILE A 80 -0.47 -18.93 0.35
N LEU A 81 -0.60 -17.76 -0.29
CA LEU A 81 -1.36 -16.64 0.27
C LEU A 81 -2.88 -16.84 0.14
N LYS A 82 -3.40 -17.86 -0.53
CA LYS A 82 -4.86 -18.06 -0.64
C LYS A 82 -5.47 -18.53 0.69
N THR A 83 -4.73 -19.29 1.49
CA THR A 83 -5.21 -19.77 2.80
C THR A 83 -5.33 -18.63 3.80
N ALA A 84 -6.51 -18.47 4.41
CA ALA A 84 -6.80 -17.41 5.39
C ALA A 84 -5.77 -17.41 6.55
N ARG A 85 -5.39 -18.61 7.01
CA ARG A 85 -4.36 -18.84 8.03
C ARG A 85 -3.00 -18.24 7.66
N GLY A 86 -2.53 -18.50 6.43
CA GLY A 86 -1.26 -17.98 5.94
C GLY A 86 -1.24 -16.45 5.89
N LYS A 87 -2.34 -15.84 5.42
CA LYS A 87 -2.49 -14.36 5.41
C LYS A 87 -2.38 -13.76 6.81
N LYS A 88 -3.04 -14.38 7.80
CA LYS A 88 -3.04 -13.92 9.19
C LYS A 88 -1.64 -13.99 9.81
N MET A 89 -0.95 -15.11 9.64
CA MET A 89 0.41 -15.29 10.15
C MET A 89 1.40 -14.30 9.51
N ILE A 90 1.37 -14.17 8.18
CA ILE A 90 2.23 -13.23 7.44
C ILE A 90 1.97 -11.80 7.90
N THR A 91 0.69 -11.40 8.05
CA THR A 91 0.33 -10.06 8.53
C THR A 91 0.89 -9.78 9.93
N ARG A 92 0.78 -10.74 10.86
CA ARG A 92 1.35 -10.62 12.21
C ARG A 92 2.87 -10.51 12.17
N MET A 93 3.55 -11.35 11.37
CA MET A 93 5.01 -11.33 11.24
C MET A 93 5.51 -10.00 10.64
N LEU A 94 4.86 -9.50 9.60
CA LEU A 94 5.20 -8.23 8.96
C LEU A 94 4.99 -7.02 9.88
N PHE A 95 4.00 -7.08 10.76
CA PHE A 95 3.71 -5.99 11.69
C PHE A 95 4.67 -6.02 12.90
N PHE A 96 4.72 -7.15 13.62
CA PHE A 96 5.48 -7.26 14.87
C PHE A 96 6.99 -7.39 14.65
N GLY A 97 7.44 -8.03 13.57
CA GLY A 97 8.86 -8.25 13.32
C GLY A 97 9.68 -6.96 13.28
N PRO A 98 9.37 -6.03 12.35
CA PRO A 98 10.06 -4.74 12.26
C PRO A 98 9.89 -3.88 13.52
N LEU A 99 8.71 -3.91 14.16
CA LEU A 99 8.44 -3.16 15.39
C LEU A 99 9.36 -3.63 16.53
N CYS A 100 9.36 -4.93 16.82
CA CYS A 100 10.18 -5.53 17.86
C CYS A 100 11.67 -5.35 17.59
N PHE A 101 12.10 -5.50 16.33
CA PHE A 101 13.51 -5.30 15.97
C PHE A 101 13.97 -3.85 16.16
N ASN A 102 13.21 -2.85 15.70
CA ASN A 102 13.60 -1.46 15.94
C ASN A 102 13.53 -1.07 17.41
N LEU A 103 12.55 -1.58 18.15
CA LEU A 103 12.49 -1.37 19.60
C LEU A 103 13.73 -1.95 20.28
N TYR A 104 14.15 -3.16 19.89
CA TYR A 104 15.39 -3.78 20.36
C TYR A 104 16.63 -2.91 20.05
N VAL A 105 16.74 -2.37 18.82
CA VAL A 105 17.84 -1.47 18.46
C VAL A 105 17.83 -0.19 19.30
N ILE A 106 16.66 0.39 19.53
CA ILE A 106 16.49 1.56 20.41
C ILE A 106 16.94 1.24 21.84
N LEU A 107 16.54 0.08 22.39
CA LEU A 107 16.93 -0.33 23.74
C LEU A 107 18.46 -0.53 23.83
N ILE A 108 19.08 -1.17 22.83
CA ILE A 108 20.54 -1.30 22.82
C ILE A 108 21.20 0.07 22.79
N ARG A 109 20.74 0.96 21.93
CA ARG A 109 21.30 2.32 21.83
C ARG A 109 21.07 3.13 23.10
N LEU A 110 19.94 2.93 23.78
CA LEU A 110 19.63 3.64 25.02
C LEU A 110 20.55 3.19 26.17
N PHE A 111 20.72 1.87 26.35
CA PHE A 111 21.43 1.31 27.51
C PHE A 111 22.92 1.09 27.29
N PHE A 112 23.35 0.65 26.11
CA PHE A 112 24.72 0.22 25.85
C PHE A 112 25.57 1.26 25.11
N PHE A 113 24.97 2.24 24.44
CA PHE A 113 25.73 3.25 23.70
C PHE A 113 26.33 4.29 24.65
N LYS A 114 27.64 4.19 24.88
CA LYS A 114 28.43 5.25 25.49
C LYS A 114 28.93 6.17 24.38
N VAL A 115 28.61 7.47 24.47
CA VAL A 115 29.14 8.45 23.52
C VAL A 115 30.66 8.46 23.69
N PRO A 116 31.43 8.24 22.61
CA PRO A 116 32.88 8.30 22.69
C PRO A 116 33.29 9.70 23.14
N SER A 117 33.96 9.78 24.30
CA SER A 117 34.56 11.01 24.77
C SER A 117 35.68 11.41 23.80
N PRO A 118 35.82 12.69 23.40
CA PRO A 118 36.95 13.11 22.57
C PRO A 118 38.27 12.73 23.26
N GLY A 119 39.05 11.88 22.60
CA GLY A 119 40.38 11.53 23.07
C GLY A 119 41.31 12.76 23.08
N HIS A 120 42.29 12.77 23.98
CA HIS A 120 43.22 13.89 24.17
C HIS A 120 44.10 14.25 22.95
N HIS A 121 44.02 13.50 21.85
CA HIS A 121 44.80 13.73 20.64
C HIS A 121 43.96 14.09 19.41
N GLY A 122 42.67 14.41 19.57
CA GLY A 122 41.82 14.89 18.47
C GLY A 122 41.44 13.83 17.42
N TYR A 123 42.17 12.72 17.34
CA TYR A 123 41.83 11.55 16.54
C TYR A 123 41.01 10.57 17.39
N LYS A 124 39.74 10.41 17.04
CA LYS A 124 38.75 9.75 17.90
C LYS A 124 38.58 8.26 17.59
N TYR A 125 39.11 7.76 16.47
CA TYR A 125 39.01 6.33 16.10
C TYR A 125 40.26 5.80 15.38
N SER A 126 40.75 4.64 15.82
CA SER A 126 41.84 3.88 15.20
C SER A 126 41.36 2.86 14.15
N GLY A 127 40.17 3.04 13.57
CA GLY A 127 39.60 2.14 12.57
C GLY A 127 39.75 2.71 11.15
N TRP A 128 40.43 1.97 10.27
CA TRP A 128 40.68 2.34 8.85
C TRP A 128 39.41 2.74 8.07
N THR A 129 38.22 2.26 8.47
CA THR A 129 36.97 2.56 7.78
C THR A 129 36.34 3.90 8.16
N LEU A 130 36.70 4.51 9.30
CA LEU A 130 36.04 5.72 9.80
C LEU A 130 36.60 7.02 9.20
N GLN A 131 37.85 7.00 8.72
CA GLN A 131 38.48 8.16 8.09
C GLN A 131 37.97 8.44 6.66
N LEU A 132 37.39 7.44 5.98
CA LEU A 132 37.02 7.57 4.57
C LEU A 132 35.71 8.36 4.35
N VAL A 133 34.84 8.47 5.37
CA VAL A 133 33.48 9.01 5.23
C VAL A 133 33.34 10.47 5.69
N GLY A 134 34.40 11.07 6.25
CA GLY A 134 34.35 12.42 6.79
C GLY A 134 33.71 12.41 8.18
N GLU A 135 34.55 12.62 9.19
CA GLU A 135 34.21 12.45 10.61
C GLU A 135 33.32 13.60 11.09
N ARG A 136 32.00 13.47 10.94
CA ARG A 136 31.03 14.24 11.73
C ARG A 136 30.18 13.28 12.57
N ILE A 137 30.83 12.68 13.56
CA ILE A 137 30.15 11.88 14.58
C ILE A 137 29.18 12.80 15.32
N THR A 138 27.89 12.46 15.29
CA THR A 138 26.90 13.23 16.04
C THR A 138 27.14 13.11 17.52
N GLU A 139 27.31 14.25 18.21
CA GLU A 139 27.54 14.29 19.66
C GLU A 139 26.27 14.00 20.47
N ASN A 140 25.09 14.20 19.87
CA ASN A 140 23.81 14.12 20.56
C ASN A 140 23.12 12.76 20.38
N LYS A 141 23.04 11.97 21.47
CA LYS A 141 22.26 10.72 21.53
C LYS A 141 20.81 10.89 21.07
N VAL A 142 20.20 12.01 21.45
CA VAL A 142 18.80 12.34 21.12
C VAL A 142 18.58 12.40 19.61
N LYS A 143 19.55 12.90 18.84
CA LYS A 143 19.44 12.99 17.38
C LYS A 143 19.41 11.61 16.72
N ILE A 144 20.25 10.69 17.21
CA ILE A 144 20.27 9.30 16.74
C ILE A 144 18.94 8.62 17.08
N LEU A 145 18.46 8.79 18.32
CA LEU A 145 17.20 8.21 18.77
C LEU A 145 16.00 8.76 17.98
N PHE A 146 15.97 10.06 17.67
CA PHE A 146 14.95 10.67 16.83
C PHE A 146 14.90 10.03 15.43
N ASN A 147 16.06 9.77 14.82
CA ASN A 147 16.11 9.09 13.53
C ASN A 147 15.63 7.62 13.61
N ASP A 148 15.87 6.92 14.73
CA ASP A 148 15.31 5.59 14.93
C ASP A 148 13.78 5.62 15.04
N PHE A 149 13.22 6.60 15.74
CA PHE A 149 11.77 6.82 15.76
C PHE A 149 11.21 7.14 14.37
N LEU A 150 11.92 7.95 13.59
CA LEU A 150 11.52 8.28 12.21
C LEU A 150 11.50 7.03 11.32
N ILE A 151 12.47 6.11 11.47
CA ILE A 151 12.46 4.82 10.77
C ILE A 151 11.24 3.98 11.17
N ILE A 152 10.90 3.92 12.46
CA ILE A 152 9.70 3.20 12.93
C ILE A 152 8.44 3.76 12.29
N ILE A 153 8.29 5.09 12.26
CA ILE A 153 7.14 5.76 11.65
C ILE A 153 7.08 5.43 10.15
N LEU A 154 8.20 5.52 9.42
CA LEU A 154 8.25 5.18 8.00
C LEU A 154 7.87 3.73 7.72
N GLN A 155 8.43 2.78 8.47
CA GLN A 155 8.11 1.36 8.32
C GLN A 155 6.64 1.08 8.63
N PHE A 156 6.09 1.76 9.62
CA PHE A 156 4.68 1.68 9.96
C PHE A 156 3.77 2.27 8.86
N LEU A 157 4.16 3.38 8.23
CA LEU A 157 3.45 3.92 7.06
C LEU A 157 3.49 2.99 5.85
N ILE A 158 4.64 2.34 5.59
CA ILE A 158 4.76 1.33 4.52
C ILE A 158 3.83 0.15 4.81
N PHE A 159 3.80 -0.33 6.07
CA PHE A 159 2.89 -1.38 6.49
C PHE A 159 1.41 -0.96 6.35
N ALA A 160 1.05 0.27 6.75
CA ALA A 160 -0.31 0.76 6.60
C ALA A 160 -0.73 0.86 5.12
N ALA A 161 0.18 1.29 4.23
CA ALA A 161 -0.05 1.30 2.79
C ALA A 161 -0.22 -0.13 2.24
N TRP A 162 0.59 -1.09 2.69
CA TRP A 162 0.44 -2.52 2.36
C TRP A 162 -0.93 -3.05 2.79
N PHE A 163 -1.28 -2.83 4.05
CA PHE A 163 -2.51 -3.31 4.64
C PHE A 163 -3.73 -2.77 3.89
N LEU A 164 -3.72 -1.47 3.54
CA LEU A 164 -4.78 -0.84 2.77
C LEU A 164 -4.91 -1.44 1.36
N THR A 165 -3.79 -1.76 0.70
CA THR A 165 -3.84 -2.41 -0.61
C THR A 165 -4.29 -3.87 -0.56
N PHE A 166 -4.02 -4.57 0.55
CA PHE A 166 -4.20 -6.03 0.65
C PHE A 166 -5.57 -6.44 1.19
N ILE A 167 -6.04 -5.81 2.27
CA ILE A 167 -7.31 -6.17 2.92
C ILE A 167 -8.50 -5.53 2.25
N ASP A 168 -8.27 -4.51 1.42
CA ASP A 168 -9.34 -3.67 0.97
C ASP A 168 -9.55 -3.57 -0.56
N PRO A 169 -9.76 -4.71 -1.25
CA PRO A 169 -10.38 -4.65 -2.56
C PRO A 169 -11.89 -4.26 -2.48
N THR A 170 -12.51 -4.26 -1.29
CA THR A 170 -13.98 -4.24 -1.12
C THR A 170 -14.61 -2.96 -0.56
N ILE A 171 -13.90 -2.06 0.12
CA ILE A 171 -14.43 -0.77 0.61
C ILE A 171 -14.78 0.16 -0.55
N GLY A 172 -14.25 -0.09 -1.75
CA GLY A 172 -14.77 0.53 -2.97
C GLY A 172 -16.18 0.08 -3.39
N SER A 173 -16.78 -0.91 -2.71
CA SER A 173 -18.09 -1.48 -3.08
C SER A 173 -19.20 -1.21 -2.06
N LYS A 174 -18.91 -0.72 -0.85
CA LYS A 174 -19.90 -0.57 0.23
C LYS A 174 -20.25 0.86 0.64
N SER A 175 -19.73 1.91 0.00
CA SER A 175 -19.99 3.29 0.45
C SER A 175 -21.28 3.95 -0.06
N ASN A 176 -22.12 3.28 -0.86
CA ASN A 176 -23.36 3.89 -1.36
C ASN A 176 -24.55 2.93 -1.20
N THR A 177 -24.90 2.64 0.04
CA THR A 177 -26.28 2.24 0.40
C THR A 177 -26.71 3.10 1.58
N THR A 178 -26.67 4.41 1.39
CA THR A 178 -27.45 5.35 2.20
C THR A 178 -28.75 5.53 1.46
N THR A 179 -29.77 4.81 1.94
CA THR A 179 -31.19 5.20 1.99
C THR A 179 -31.65 6.28 1.01
N GLU A 180 -31.98 5.86 -0.22
CA GLU A 180 -33.11 6.43 -0.94
C GLU A 180 -34.07 5.28 -1.23
N GLN A 181 -35.00 5.09 -0.28
CA GLN A 181 -36.19 4.30 -0.49
C GLN A 181 -37.10 5.14 -1.39
N SER A 182 -36.99 4.94 -2.70
CA SER A 182 -38.00 5.36 -3.66
C SER A 182 -38.35 4.19 -4.56
N THR A 183 -39.56 3.73 -4.32
CA THR A 183 -40.36 2.75 -5.03
C THR A 183 -40.48 3.13 -6.51
N SER A 184 -40.11 2.22 -7.41
CA SER A 184 -40.85 2.01 -8.66
C SER A 184 -40.31 0.79 -9.41
N ASN A 185 -41.21 -0.16 -9.60
CA ASN A 185 -41.17 -1.20 -10.63
C ASN A 185 -40.75 -0.62 -11.99
N ASP A 186 -39.92 -1.33 -12.76
CA ASP A 186 -40.41 -1.95 -14.00
C ASP A 186 -39.35 -2.89 -14.62
N SER A 187 -39.88 -3.97 -15.18
CA SER A 187 -39.28 -4.99 -16.01
C SER A 187 -38.88 -4.48 -17.40
N SER A 188 -37.75 -4.96 -17.95
CA SER A 188 -37.66 -5.71 -19.23
C SER A 188 -36.27 -5.67 -19.93
N GLN A 189 -35.84 -6.89 -20.27
CA GLN A 189 -35.21 -7.39 -21.52
C GLN A 189 -33.90 -6.82 -22.10
N GLN A 190 -32.89 -7.71 -22.08
CA GLN A 190 -31.96 -8.14 -23.15
C GLN A 190 -31.83 -7.29 -24.44
N SER A 191 -30.58 -7.01 -24.85
CA SER A 191 -29.93 -7.66 -26.02
C SER A 191 -28.49 -7.17 -26.23
N ALA A 192 -27.62 -8.11 -26.62
CA ALA A 192 -26.22 -7.90 -26.96
C ALA A 192 -26.04 -7.51 -28.42
N LEU A 193 -25.06 -6.65 -28.74
CA LEU A 193 -24.39 -6.68 -30.04
C LEU A 193 -23.02 -5.99 -29.99
N SER A 194 -22.03 -6.75 -30.43
CA SER A 194 -20.61 -6.43 -30.59
C SER A 194 -20.33 -5.80 -31.95
N VAL A 195 -19.65 -4.65 -32.02
CA VAL A 195 -18.85 -4.26 -33.21
C VAL A 195 -17.69 -3.34 -32.81
N SER A 196 -16.51 -3.67 -33.31
CA SER A 196 -15.33 -2.81 -33.56
C SER A 196 -14.70 -3.33 -34.86
N PRO A 197 -13.70 -2.69 -35.51
CA PRO A 197 -13.14 -1.33 -35.38
C PRO A 197 -13.05 -0.60 -36.75
N SER A 198 -12.72 0.71 -36.78
CA SER A 198 -12.06 1.28 -37.97
C SER A 198 -11.29 2.58 -37.67
N SER A 199 -10.14 2.68 -38.32
CA SER A 199 -9.10 3.71 -38.30
C SER A 199 -9.37 4.81 -39.33
N ASN A 200 -8.90 6.05 -39.09
CA ASN A 200 -7.98 6.80 -39.98
C ASN A 200 -7.91 8.32 -39.70
N GLN A 201 -6.66 8.81 -39.71
CA GLN A 201 -6.10 10.02 -40.34
C GLN A 201 -6.49 11.46 -39.90
N GLU A 202 -5.46 12.13 -39.34
CA GLU A 202 -4.80 13.37 -39.83
C GLU A 202 -5.60 14.42 -40.63
N SER A 203 -5.58 15.68 -40.16
CA SER A 203 -5.22 16.85 -41.01
C SER A 203 -5.12 18.17 -40.21
N ASP A 204 -4.22 19.02 -40.71
CA ASP A 204 -3.70 20.29 -40.19
C ASP A 204 -4.62 21.53 -40.28
N ASN A 205 -4.19 22.56 -39.52
CA ASN A 205 -4.23 24.02 -39.81
C ASN A 205 -5.56 24.80 -39.74
N SER A 206 -5.63 25.79 -38.84
CA SER A 206 -5.25 27.19 -39.12
C SER A 206 -5.78 28.19 -38.09
N ILE A 207 -5.00 29.26 -37.92
CA ILE A 207 -5.15 30.44 -37.06
C ILE A 207 -6.36 31.29 -37.50
N ASN A 208 -7.17 31.78 -36.54
CA ASN A 208 -7.63 33.19 -36.43
C ASN A 208 -8.55 33.40 -35.21
N THR A 209 -8.20 34.36 -34.35
CA THR A 209 -9.05 35.01 -33.33
C THR A 209 -9.80 36.18 -33.98
N PRO A 210 -11.00 36.61 -33.52
CA PRO A 210 -11.05 37.57 -32.41
C PRO A 210 -12.31 37.55 -31.50
N MET A 211 -12.14 38.20 -30.34
CA MET A 211 -13.13 38.89 -29.47
C MET A 211 -14.24 38.12 -28.73
N LEU A 212 -14.02 38.03 -27.42
CA LEU A 212 -14.85 38.59 -26.34
C LEU A 212 -16.37 38.34 -26.42
N SER A 213 -16.80 37.23 -25.85
CA SER A 213 -18.05 37.13 -25.08
C SER A 213 -17.79 36.27 -23.86
N SER A 214 -18.46 36.59 -22.76
CA SER A 214 -18.39 35.90 -21.47
C SER A 214 -18.75 34.41 -21.63
N ILE A 215 -17.74 33.56 -21.72
CA ILE A 215 -17.87 32.11 -21.72
C ILE A 215 -18.09 31.68 -20.27
N PRO A 216 -19.11 30.87 -19.96
CA PRO A 216 -19.19 30.15 -18.69
C PRO A 216 -17.84 29.47 -18.47
N GLN A 217 -17.38 29.35 -17.22
CA GLN A 217 -16.30 28.41 -16.93
C GLN A 217 -16.83 27.00 -17.19
N ASP A 218 -16.84 26.60 -18.46
CA ASP A 218 -16.75 25.22 -18.88
C ASP A 218 -15.36 24.80 -18.44
N GLU A 219 -15.26 24.41 -17.16
CA GLU A 219 -14.14 23.65 -16.66
C GLU A 219 -13.92 22.55 -17.69
N ASP A 220 -12.76 22.57 -18.36
CA ASP A 220 -12.33 21.55 -19.30
C ASP A 220 -12.62 20.19 -18.69
N VAL A 221 -13.77 19.61 -19.09
CA VAL A 221 -14.11 18.24 -18.78
C VAL A 221 -13.05 17.48 -19.56
N GLN A 222 -11.96 17.15 -18.86
CA GLN A 222 -10.94 16.22 -19.35
C GLN A 222 -11.71 15.09 -20.01
N GLY A 223 -11.32 14.72 -21.24
CA GLY A 223 -12.13 13.88 -22.14
C GLY A 223 -12.52 12.48 -21.62
N ASP A 224 -12.29 12.20 -20.33
CA ASP A 224 -12.84 11.08 -19.58
C ASP A 224 -14.17 11.39 -18.86
N GLY A 225 -14.71 12.61 -18.93
CA GLY A 225 -16.05 12.93 -18.40
C GLY A 225 -16.08 13.21 -16.90
N TYR A 226 -14.94 13.55 -16.30
CA TYR A 226 -14.80 13.71 -14.85
C TYR A 226 -14.96 15.16 -14.39
N SER A 227 -16.05 15.47 -13.67
CA SER A 227 -16.46 16.83 -13.26
C SER A 227 -15.81 17.37 -11.98
N GLY A 228 -14.57 16.99 -11.69
CA GLY A 228 -13.68 17.78 -10.82
C GLY A 228 -14.15 18.14 -9.41
N GLN A 229 -14.26 17.17 -8.49
CA GLN A 229 -13.92 17.32 -7.05
C GLN A 229 -14.12 15.97 -6.36
N LEU A 230 -13.04 15.18 -6.19
CA LEU A 230 -13.05 14.10 -5.20
C LEU A 230 -12.05 14.37 -4.10
N ASN A 231 -12.50 14.15 -2.88
CA ASN A 231 -11.61 13.92 -1.76
C ASN A 231 -10.92 12.57 -1.99
N VAL A 232 -9.71 12.61 -2.55
CA VAL A 232 -9.08 11.45 -3.18
C VAL A 232 -8.82 10.34 -2.16
N ILE A 233 -8.35 10.64 -0.93
CA ILE A 233 -8.14 9.65 0.13
C ILE A 233 -8.12 10.29 1.53
N THR A 234 -8.91 9.78 2.47
CA THR A 234 -8.65 9.92 3.91
C THR A 234 -8.01 8.63 4.43
N ILE A 235 -6.69 8.64 4.67
CA ILE A 235 -6.00 7.49 5.28
C ILE A 235 -6.28 7.51 6.78
N GLN A 236 -7.22 6.70 7.23
CA GLN A 236 -7.49 6.55 8.67
C GLN A 236 -6.52 5.52 9.26
N VAL A 237 -5.29 5.96 9.55
CA VAL A 237 -4.22 5.14 10.11
C VAL A 237 -4.65 4.44 11.40
N ILE A 238 -5.38 5.13 12.27
CA ILE A 238 -5.89 4.58 13.54
C ILE A 238 -6.85 3.41 13.30
N THR A 239 -7.72 3.51 12.31
CA THR A 239 -8.66 2.45 11.94
C THR A 239 -7.93 1.22 11.43
N ILE A 240 -6.83 1.41 10.69
CA ILE A 240 -5.95 0.32 10.26
C ILE A 240 -5.33 -0.38 11.47
N ILE A 241 -4.77 0.38 12.43
CA ILE A 241 -4.18 -0.18 13.66
C ILE A 241 -5.21 -1.02 14.42
N LYS A 242 -6.41 -0.48 14.66
CA LYS A 242 -7.47 -1.20 15.37
C LYS A 242 -7.84 -2.50 14.66
N ARG A 243 -7.92 -2.49 13.33
CA ARG A 243 -8.24 -3.69 12.54
C ARG A 243 -7.12 -4.72 12.60
N VAL A 244 -5.86 -4.30 12.44
CA VAL A 244 -4.68 -5.18 12.57
C VAL A 244 -4.64 -5.80 13.96
N TRP A 245 -4.88 -4.99 14.98
CA TRP A 245 -4.93 -5.42 16.36
C TRP A 245 -6.02 -6.48 16.57
N ASN A 246 -7.25 -6.22 16.13
CA ASN A 246 -8.34 -7.19 16.27
C ASN A 246 -8.04 -8.53 15.56
N ILE A 247 -7.49 -8.49 14.33
CA ILE A 247 -7.07 -9.72 13.60
C ILE A 247 -5.95 -10.45 14.37
N SER A 248 -5.11 -9.71 15.09
CA SER A 248 -4.04 -10.29 15.90
C SER A 248 -4.54 -10.95 17.19
N TRP A 249 -5.71 -10.57 17.70
CA TRP A 249 -6.23 -11.02 18.99
C TRP A 249 -7.43 -11.94 18.92
N GLU A 250 -8.13 -12.01 17.78
CA GLU A 250 -8.97 -13.17 17.48
C GLU A 250 -8.04 -14.39 17.42
N GLU A 251 -7.92 -15.09 18.54
CA GLU A 251 -7.38 -16.44 18.60
C GLU A 251 -8.15 -17.31 17.60
N GLU A 252 -7.46 -18.30 17.01
CA GLU A 252 -8.15 -19.36 16.27
C GLU A 252 -9.12 -20.00 17.28
N THR A 253 -10.37 -19.55 17.32
CA THR A 253 -11.42 -20.19 18.10
C THR A 253 -11.42 -21.66 17.69
N GLU A 254 -11.49 -22.53 18.70
CA GLU A 254 -11.26 -23.98 18.67
C GLU A 254 -11.87 -24.71 17.45
N GLU A 255 -12.90 -24.14 16.81
CA GLU A 255 -13.50 -24.58 15.54
C GLU A 255 -12.47 -24.86 14.42
N GLU A 256 -11.43 -24.04 14.25
CA GLU A 256 -10.40 -24.28 13.21
C GLU A 256 -9.44 -25.43 13.58
N GLN A 257 -9.17 -25.62 14.88
CA GLN A 257 -8.40 -26.79 15.34
C GLN A 257 -9.22 -28.07 15.15
N THR A 258 -10.51 -28.04 15.46
CA THR A 258 -11.39 -29.19 15.26
C THR A 258 -11.53 -29.56 13.79
N MET A 259 -11.61 -28.58 12.88
CA MET A 259 -11.74 -28.84 11.44
C MET A 259 -10.44 -29.40 10.83
N PHE A 260 -9.27 -28.98 11.33
CA PHE A 260 -7.99 -29.53 10.90
C PHE A 260 -7.77 -30.95 11.41
N GLU A 261 -8.09 -31.22 12.69
CA GLU A 261 -8.05 -32.58 13.24
C GLU A 261 -9.02 -33.52 12.50
N GLU A 262 -10.24 -33.06 12.20
CA GLU A 262 -11.22 -33.82 11.44
C GLU A 262 -10.72 -34.13 10.02
N SER A 263 -10.13 -33.14 9.34
CA SER A 263 -9.53 -33.36 8.02
C SER A 263 -8.34 -34.34 8.06
N LEU A 264 -7.50 -34.31 9.09
CA LEU A 264 -6.41 -35.26 9.28
C LEU A 264 -6.92 -36.67 9.53
N ASN A 265 -7.93 -36.81 10.39
CA ASN A 265 -8.56 -38.10 10.70
C ASN A 265 -9.23 -38.72 9.47
N ASN A 266 -9.91 -37.91 8.65
CA ASN A 266 -10.51 -38.39 7.41
C ASN A 266 -9.45 -38.88 6.40
N LEU A 267 -8.33 -38.18 6.28
CA LEU A 267 -7.24 -38.55 5.37
C LEU A 267 -6.49 -39.81 5.84
N LEU A 268 -6.32 -39.98 7.15
CA LEU A 268 -5.78 -41.20 7.75
C LEU A 268 -6.70 -42.41 7.53
N ASN A 269 -8.01 -42.24 7.71
CA ASN A 269 -8.99 -43.29 7.44
C ASN A 269 -8.99 -43.73 5.97
N ASP A 270 -8.90 -42.78 5.04
CA ASP A 270 -8.86 -43.08 3.61
C ASP A 270 -7.58 -43.85 3.22
N ARG A 271 -6.43 -43.44 3.80
CA ARG A 271 -5.14 -44.15 3.65
C ARG A 271 -5.19 -45.58 4.22
N MET A 272 -5.81 -45.77 5.39
CA MET A 272 -5.95 -47.10 6.00
C MET A 272 -6.85 -48.01 5.19
N ASN A 273 -7.98 -47.51 4.68
CA ASN A 273 -8.87 -48.30 3.82
C ASN A 273 -8.22 -48.70 2.50
N THR A 274 -7.36 -47.84 1.94
CA THR A 274 -6.61 -48.15 0.71
C THR A 274 -5.53 -49.21 0.92
N ALA A 275 -4.96 -49.33 2.13
CA ALA A 275 -3.90 -50.29 2.44
C ALA A 275 -4.38 -51.72 2.74
N VAL A 276 -5.70 -51.91 2.90
CA VAL A 276 -6.32 -53.20 3.26
C VAL A 276 -6.82 -53.98 2.03
N VAL A 277 -6.73 -53.40 0.82
CA VAL A 277 -7.07 -54.02 -0.46
C VAL A 277 -5.81 -54.49 -1.18
#